data_AF-A0A538LJT8-F1
#
_entry.id   AF-A0A538LJT8-F1
#
_cell.length_a   1.000
_cell.length_b   1.000
_cell.length_c   1.000
_cell.angle_alpha   90.00
_cell.angle_beta   90.00
_cell.angle_gamma   90.00
#
_symmetry.space_group_name_H-M   'P 1'
#
loop_
_entity.id
_entity.type
_entity.pdbx_description
1 polymer ?
#
loop_
_entity_poly.entity_id
_entity_poly.type
_entity_poly.pdbx_seq_one_letter_code
_entity_poly.pdbx_strand_id
1 'polypeptide(L)'
;MLPVTVHTFISAPREEVFDFIADLAYRPAWTNHYMREFRLEHPRSHGVGAAARYRLDAPMYRHWVETQIIDAERPRAVVEATRGGRYNRSGGEVLFELSREGQRLTRVDMTIWSEPGTPREAVKERLGSRRWLRRKSKVALERLRVIIEEHPERPLERATVASWEPRKAPRFGVSPREVSG
;
A
#
# COMPACT_ATOMS: atom_id res chain seq x y z
N MET A 1 0.59 5.93 19.98
CA MET A 1 0.52 7.22 19.23
C MET A 1 -0.88 7.35 18.65
N LEU A 2 -1.43 8.55 18.40
CA LEU A 2 -2.79 8.65 17.81
C LEU A 2 -2.82 8.07 16.38
N PRO A 3 -3.85 7.36 15.94
CA PRO A 3 -3.91 6.87 14.56
C PRO A 3 -4.04 8.03 13.53
N VAL A 4 -3.75 7.72 12.27
CA VAL A 4 -4.08 8.59 11.12
C VAL A 4 -5.22 7.94 10.36
N THR A 5 -6.40 8.56 10.40
CA THR A 5 -7.59 8.10 9.66
C THR A 5 -7.89 9.05 8.50
N VAL A 6 -8.12 8.51 7.31
CA VAL A 6 -8.65 9.19 6.13
C VAL A 6 -9.76 8.35 5.52
N HIS A 7 -10.64 8.96 4.73
CA HIS A 7 -11.70 8.22 4.07
C HIS A 7 -11.98 8.76 2.66
N THR A 8 -12.68 7.95 1.87
CA THR A 8 -13.26 8.33 0.58
C THR A 8 -14.57 7.60 0.36
N PHE A 9 -15.34 8.04 -0.63
CA PHE A 9 -16.52 7.34 -1.13
C PHE A 9 -16.24 6.87 -2.56
N ILE A 10 -16.62 5.64 -2.87
CA ILE A 10 -16.40 4.99 -4.17
C ILE A 10 -17.75 4.47 -4.67
N SER A 11 -18.08 4.81 -5.91
CA SER A 11 -19.34 4.46 -6.58
C SER A 11 -19.33 3.01 -7.11
N ALA A 12 -19.00 2.06 -6.23
CA ALA A 12 -18.95 0.64 -6.51
C ALA A 12 -19.48 -0.20 -5.33
N PRO A 13 -19.91 -1.46 -5.57
CA PRO A 13 -20.22 -2.41 -4.52
C PRO A 13 -19.02 -2.67 -3.60
N ARG A 14 -19.27 -2.95 -2.32
CA ARG A 14 -18.20 -3.20 -1.33
C ARG A 14 -17.31 -4.36 -1.71
N GLU A 15 -17.92 -5.39 -2.30
CA GLU A 15 -17.27 -6.61 -2.74
C GLU A 15 -16.15 -6.30 -3.74
N GLU A 16 -16.43 -5.44 -4.71
CA GLU A 16 -15.46 -5.02 -5.74
C GLU A 16 -14.31 -4.21 -5.14
N VAL A 17 -14.64 -3.23 -4.29
CA VAL A 17 -13.65 -2.41 -3.61
C VAL A 17 -12.77 -3.25 -2.68
N PHE A 18 -13.39 -4.18 -1.93
CA PHE A 18 -12.71 -5.11 -1.04
C PHE A 18 -11.72 -5.99 -1.81
N ASP A 19 -12.19 -6.65 -2.87
CA ASP A 19 -11.37 -7.58 -3.65
C ASP A 19 -10.16 -6.86 -4.26
N PHE A 20 -10.32 -5.60 -4.63
CA PHE A 20 -9.22 -4.77 -5.13
C PHE A 20 -8.21 -4.37 -4.03
N ILE A 21 -8.68 -3.95 -2.85
CA ILE A 21 -7.81 -3.59 -1.72
C ILE A 21 -7.05 -4.81 -1.18
N ALA A 22 -7.73 -5.95 -1.09
CA ALA A 22 -7.22 -7.21 -0.56
C ALA A 22 -6.24 -7.92 -1.49
N ASP A 23 -6.00 -7.41 -2.71
CA ASP A 23 -4.94 -7.86 -3.62
C ASP A 23 -3.76 -6.86 -3.61
N LEU A 24 -2.73 -7.19 -2.83
CA LEU A 24 -1.51 -6.39 -2.71
C LEU A 24 -0.80 -6.19 -4.04
N ALA A 25 -1.04 -7.02 -5.05
CA ALA A 25 -0.42 -6.83 -6.35
C ALA A 25 -0.89 -5.53 -7.02
N TYR A 26 -2.11 -5.06 -6.78
CA TYR A 26 -2.61 -3.79 -7.33
C TYR A 26 -2.20 -2.56 -6.52
N ARG A 27 -1.52 -2.74 -5.37
CA ARG A 27 -1.10 -1.64 -4.49
C ARG A 27 -0.34 -0.53 -5.24
N PRO A 28 0.63 -0.83 -6.13
CA PRO A 28 1.37 0.23 -6.84
C PRO A 28 0.48 1.13 -7.71
N ALA A 29 -0.62 0.60 -8.25
CA ALA A 29 -1.53 1.35 -9.12
C ALA A 29 -2.07 2.63 -8.46
N TRP A 30 -2.19 2.64 -7.14
CA TRP A 30 -2.73 3.78 -6.38
C TRP A 30 -1.80 4.33 -5.30
N THR A 31 -0.67 3.67 -4.98
CA THR A 31 0.29 4.14 -3.96
C THR A 31 1.68 4.50 -4.48
N ASN A 32 1.97 4.35 -5.78
CA ASN A 32 3.31 4.58 -6.35
C ASN A 32 3.87 6.01 -6.16
N HIS A 33 3.07 7.00 -5.77
CA HIS A 33 3.52 8.37 -5.46
C HIS A 33 4.25 8.51 -4.12
N TYR A 34 4.33 7.44 -3.32
CA TYR A 34 5.08 7.43 -2.04
C TYR A 34 5.57 6.05 -1.60
N MET A 35 5.02 4.96 -2.14
CA MET A 35 5.56 3.60 -2.03
C MET A 35 6.36 3.28 -3.29
N ARG A 36 7.69 3.19 -3.17
CA ARG A 36 8.61 2.88 -4.28
C ARG A 36 9.16 1.47 -4.16
N GLU A 37 9.66 0.92 -5.27
CA GLU A 37 10.29 -0.41 -5.29
C GLU A 37 9.40 -1.50 -4.67
N PHE A 38 8.10 -1.42 -4.98
CA PHE A 38 7.10 -2.31 -4.42
C PHE A 38 7.22 -3.70 -5.04
N ARG A 39 7.32 -4.72 -4.18
CA ARG A 39 7.43 -6.13 -4.58
C ARG A 39 6.60 -7.02 -3.68
N LEU A 40 6.03 -8.07 -4.24
CA LEU A 40 5.43 -9.12 -3.42
C LEU A 40 6.55 -9.93 -2.75
N GLU A 41 6.32 -10.42 -1.54
CA GLU A 41 7.27 -11.33 -0.90
C GLU A 41 7.13 -12.77 -1.41
N HIS A 42 5.95 -13.13 -1.90
CA HIS A 42 5.65 -14.44 -2.47
C HIS A 42 4.50 -14.37 -3.48
N PRO A 43 4.28 -15.43 -4.32
CA PRO A 43 3.32 -15.36 -5.42
C PRO A 43 1.85 -15.11 -4.99
N ARG A 44 1.48 -15.48 -3.77
CA ARG A 44 0.16 -15.19 -3.21
C ARG A 44 0.05 -13.69 -2.94
N SER A 45 -0.73 -12.98 -3.75
CA SER A 45 -0.92 -11.53 -3.63
C SER A 45 -2.20 -11.13 -2.90
N HIS A 46 -3.12 -12.06 -2.67
CA HIS A 46 -4.45 -11.78 -2.14
C HIS A 46 -4.74 -12.54 -0.85
N GLY A 47 -5.59 -11.95 -0.01
CA GLY A 47 -6.10 -12.57 1.23
C GLY A 47 -5.05 -12.68 2.34
N VAL A 48 -5.43 -13.35 3.43
CA VAL A 48 -4.58 -13.51 4.62
C VAL A 48 -3.26 -14.21 4.25
N GLY A 49 -2.17 -13.64 4.76
CA GLY A 49 -0.80 -14.04 4.49
C GLY A 49 -0.18 -13.37 3.27
N ALA A 50 -0.95 -12.73 2.38
CA ALA A 50 -0.39 -11.92 1.29
C ALA A 50 0.55 -10.86 1.85
N ALA A 51 1.78 -10.81 1.34
CA ALA A 51 2.82 -9.94 1.85
C ALA A 51 3.57 -9.22 0.73
N ALA A 52 4.02 -8.00 1.02
CA ALA A 52 4.77 -7.17 0.11
C ALA A 52 5.78 -6.30 0.86
N ARG A 53 6.85 -5.92 0.15
CA ARG A 53 7.91 -5.04 0.64
C ARG A 53 8.07 -3.85 -0.28
N TYR A 54 8.28 -2.68 0.28
CA TYR A 54 8.46 -1.43 -0.46
C TYR A 54 9.30 -0.41 0.32
N ARG A 55 9.82 0.58 -0.39
CA ARG A 55 10.53 1.73 0.18
C ARG A 55 9.56 2.90 0.33
N LEU A 56 9.34 3.34 1.56
CA LEU A 56 8.55 4.53 1.85
C LEU A 56 9.41 5.79 1.66
N ASP A 57 9.04 6.66 0.73
CA ASP A 57 9.76 7.89 0.43
C ASP A 57 9.21 9.09 1.20
N ALA A 58 9.34 9.07 2.53
CA ALA A 58 8.98 10.21 3.37
C ALA A 58 10.05 11.31 3.35
N PRO A 59 9.67 12.59 3.51
CA PRO A 59 10.61 13.70 3.60
C PRO A 59 11.60 13.46 4.74
N MET A 60 12.90 13.58 4.45
CA MET A 60 14.00 13.40 5.42
C MET A 60 14.15 11.97 5.99
N TYR A 61 13.30 11.02 5.62
CA TYR A 61 13.35 9.66 6.15
C TYR A 61 12.82 8.63 5.15
N ARG A 62 13.75 7.95 4.49
CA ARG A 62 13.44 6.85 3.57
C ARG A 62 13.75 5.53 4.26
N HIS A 63 12.81 4.61 4.26
CA HIS A 63 13.01 3.31 4.90
C HIS A 63 12.20 2.23 4.20
N TRP A 64 12.65 0.98 4.38
CA TRP A 64 11.93 -0.19 3.92
C TRP A 64 10.80 -0.52 4.88
N VAL A 65 9.67 -0.92 4.31
CA VAL A 65 8.48 -1.39 5.01
C VAL A 65 8.06 -2.71 4.39
N GLU A 66 7.72 -3.66 5.25
CA GLU A 66 7.05 -4.92 4.92
C GLU A 66 5.61 -4.79 5.38
N THR A 67 4.65 -5.17 4.53
CA THR A 67 3.24 -5.25 4.88
C THR A 67 2.74 -6.67 4.64
N GLN A 68 1.88 -7.16 5.52
CA GLN A 68 1.22 -8.45 5.38
C GLN A 68 -0.25 -8.32 5.76
N ILE A 69 -1.15 -8.86 4.96
CA ILE A 69 -2.57 -9.02 5.33
C ILE A 69 -2.64 -10.07 6.43
N ILE A 70 -3.03 -9.67 7.63
CA ILE A 70 -3.15 -10.55 8.80
C ILE A 70 -4.60 -10.97 9.06
N ASP A 71 -5.57 -10.17 8.63
CA ASP A 71 -6.99 -10.48 8.71
C ASP A 71 -7.76 -9.88 7.53
N ALA A 72 -8.82 -10.54 7.11
CA ALA A 72 -9.64 -10.15 5.97
C ALA A 72 -11.08 -10.67 6.11
N GLU A 73 -12.00 -9.84 6.60
CA GLU A 73 -13.43 -10.14 6.70
C GLU A 73 -14.14 -9.59 5.46
N ARG A 74 -14.30 -10.41 4.40
CA ARG A 74 -14.98 -9.97 3.18
C ARG A 74 -16.48 -9.73 3.41
N PRO A 75 -17.08 -8.60 2.96
CA PRO A 75 -16.49 -7.45 2.26
C PRO A 75 -16.32 -6.21 3.17
N ARG A 76 -16.08 -6.41 4.48
CA ARG A 76 -16.14 -5.38 5.52
C ARG A 76 -14.80 -4.81 5.92
N ALA A 77 -13.76 -5.64 6.06
CA ALA A 77 -12.50 -5.19 6.64
C ALA A 77 -11.27 -5.94 6.12
N VAL A 78 -10.17 -5.21 5.91
CA VAL A 78 -8.84 -5.76 5.65
C VAL A 78 -7.86 -5.17 6.66
N VAL A 79 -7.13 -6.02 7.37
CA VAL A 79 -6.11 -5.62 8.34
C VAL A 79 -4.74 -6.03 7.84
N GLU A 80 -3.84 -5.06 7.79
CA GLU A 80 -2.44 -5.25 7.42
C GLU A 80 -1.53 -4.96 8.60
N ALA A 81 -0.64 -5.89 8.93
CA ALA A 81 0.49 -5.61 9.80
C ALA A 81 1.63 -5.02 8.97
N THR A 82 2.18 -3.91 9.44
CA THR A 82 3.35 -3.27 8.85
C THR A 82 4.55 -3.37 9.78
N ARG A 83 5.72 -3.65 9.21
CA ARG A 83 7.00 -3.59 9.90
C ARG A 83 7.95 -2.71 9.11
N GLY A 84 8.71 -1.87 9.80
CA GLY A 84 9.66 -0.98 9.15
C GLY A 84 10.66 -0.37 10.12
N GLY A 85 11.20 0.78 9.73
CA GLY A 85 12.19 1.50 10.53
C GLY A 85 13.56 0.82 10.55
N ARG A 86 14.44 1.25 11.46
CA ARG A 86 15.79 0.71 11.54
C ARG A 86 15.75 -0.72 12.09
N TYR A 87 16.23 -1.69 11.32
CA TYR A 87 16.22 -3.12 11.64
C TYR A 87 14.81 -3.75 11.80
N ASN A 88 13.80 -3.22 11.09
CA ASN A 88 12.42 -3.74 11.12
C ASN A 88 11.76 -3.71 12.50
N ARG A 89 12.16 -2.75 13.35
CA ARG A 89 11.73 -2.64 14.75
C ARG A 89 10.51 -1.75 14.96
N SER A 90 10.15 -0.91 13.98
CA SER A 90 8.90 -0.16 14.04
C SER A 90 7.77 -1.06 13.57
N GLY A 91 6.74 -1.18 14.40
CA GLY A 91 5.49 -1.84 14.05
C GLY A 91 4.46 -0.83 13.59
N GLY A 92 3.37 -1.33 13.03
CA GLY A 92 2.20 -0.54 12.72
C GLY A 92 1.12 -1.44 12.13
N GLU A 93 -0.07 -0.90 12.05
CA GLU A 93 -1.21 -1.59 11.45
C GLU A 93 -1.92 -0.65 10.48
N VAL A 94 -2.49 -1.20 9.42
CA VAL A 94 -3.39 -0.50 8.53
C VAL A 94 -4.70 -1.25 8.49
N LEU A 95 -5.78 -0.58 8.86
CA LEU A 95 -7.15 -1.10 8.74
C LEU A 95 -7.83 -0.37 7.59
N PHE A 96 -8.43 -1.14 6.69
CA PHE A 96 -9.42 -0.67 5.75
C PHE A 96 -10.80 -1.16 6.20
N GLU A 97 -11.70 -0.25 6.53
CA GLU A 97 -13.11 -0.55 6.82
C GLU A 97 -13.99 -0.09 5.66
N LEU A 98 -14.94 -0.95 5.26
CA LEU A 98 -15.82 -0.72 4.13
C LEU A 98 -17.28 -0.72 4.60
N SER A 99 -17.88 0.48 4.71
CA SER A 99 -19.31 0.63 5.00
C SER A 99 -20.12 0.82 3.72
N ARG A 100 -21.36 0.32 3.74
CA ARG A 100 -22.32 0.50 2.65
C ARG A 100 -23.11 1.77 2.90
N GLU A 101 -23.04 2.73 1.98
CA GLU A 101 -23.75 4.02 2.05
C GLU A 101 -24.86 4.11 0.99
N GLY A 102 -24.95 3.12 0.09
CA GLY A 102 -25.98 3.01 -0.95
C GLY A 102 -25.87 1.68 -1.70
N GLN A 103 -26.71 1.46 -2.72
CA GLN A 103 -26.69 0.19 -3.48
C GLN A 103 -25.34 -0.07 -4.17
N ARG A 104 -24.70 0.99 -4.69
CA ARG A 104 -23.38 0.96 -5.33
C ARG A 104 -22.53 2.11 -4.82
N LEU A 105 -22.59 2.38 -3.52
CA LEU A 105 -21.80 3.42 -2.87
C LEU A 105 -21.17 2.84 -1.60
N THR A 106 -19.84 2.84 -1.60
CA THR A 106 -19.02 2.31 -0.52
C THR A 106 -18.19 3.42 0.06
N ARG A 107 -18.23 3.58 1.38
CA ARG A 107 -17.26 4.41 2.10
C ARG A 107 -16.11 3.51 2.53
N VAL A 108 -14.89 3.97 2.26
CA VAL A 108 -13.65 3.32 2.65
C VAL A 108 -12.96 4.19 3.67
N ASP A 109 -12.84 3.72 4.91
CA ASP A 109 -12.03 4.33 5.95
C ASP A 109 -10.68 3.60 6.02
N MET A 110 -9.58 4.34 5.88
CA MET A 110 -8.22 3.84 6.05
C MET A 110 -7.64 4.43 7.33
N THR A 111 -7.39 3.56 8.31
CA THR A 111 -6.78 3.92 9.59
C THR A 111 -5.38 3.32 9.70
N ILE A 112 -4.39 4.15 9.98
CA ILE A 112 -2.99 3.74 10.12
C ILE A 112 -2.53 3.99 11.55
N TRP A 113 -2.11 2.92 12.22
CA TRP A 113 -1.38 2.96 13.49
C TRP A 113 0.11 2.81 13.23
N SER A 114 0.91 3.55 14.00
CA SER A 114 2.37 3.45 13.94
C SER A 114 2.90 3.34 15.36
N GLU A 115 3.76 2.36 15.57
CA GLU A 115 4.42 2.05 16.81
C GLU A 115 5.94 2.21 16.61
N PRO A 116 6.51 3.35 17.07
CA PRO A 116 7.92 3.61 16.86
C PRO A 116 8.78 2.62 17.68
N GLY A 117 9.73 1.96 17.02
CA GLY A 117 10.63 1.01 17.68
C GLY A 117 11.66 1.68 18.61
N THR A 118 11.87 2.99 18.50
CA THR A 118 12.81 3.75 19.33
C THR A 118 12.31 5.18 19.68
N PRO A 119 12.78 5.79 20.78
CA PRO A 119 12.44 7.18 21.11
C PRO A 119 12.84 8.20 20.04
N ARG A 120 13.96 7.97 19.33
CA ARG A 120 14.40 8.84 18.22
C ARG A 120 13.46 8.72 17.01
N GLU A 121 12.96 7.52 16.71
CA GLU A 121 11.92 7.32 15.69
C GLU A 121 10.60 7.96 16.13
N ALA A 122 10.22 7.86 17.41
CA ALA A 122 9.03 8.52 17.94
C ALA A 122 9.08 10.06 17.77
N VAL A 123 10.25 10.68 17.96
CA VAL A 123 10.44 12.13 17.73
C VAL A 123 10.35 12.48 16.24
N LYS A 124 10.96 11.68 15.36
CA LYS A 124 10.85 11.87 13.89
C LYS A 124 9.43 11.68 13.39
N GLU A 125 8.70 10.69 13.92
CA GLU A 125 7.29 10.48 13.59
C GLU A 125 6.42 11.65 14.05
N ARG A 126 6.70 12.22 15.22
CA ARG A 126 5.97 13.40 15.73
C ARG A 126 6.18 14.65 14.87
N LEU A 127 7.34 14.81 14.24
CA LEU A 127 7.67 15.97 13.40
C LEU A 127 7.24 15.77 11.95
N GLY A 128 5.98 16.12 11.63
CA GLY A 128 5.49 16.27 10.25
C GLY A 128 5.14 14.97 9.50
N SER A 129 5.62 13.81 9.95
CA SER A 129 5.36 12.52 9.29
C SER A 129 3.86 12.20 9.21
N ARG A 130 3.09 12.49 10.27
CA ARG A 130 1.64 12.24 10.32
C ARG A 130 0.87 13.05 9.28
N ARG A 131 1.21 14.33 9.13
CA ARG A 131 0.56 15.23 8.16
C ARG A 131 0.91 14.81 6.75
N TRP A 132 2.17 14.41 6.53
CA TRP A 132 2.61 13.85 5.25
C TRP A 132 1.88 12.54 4.93
N LEU A 133 1.84 11.60 5.88
CA LEU A 133 1.17 10.31 5.72
C LEU A 133 -0.33 10.51 5.41
N ARG A 134 -1.02 11.33 6.21
CA ARG A 134 -2.43 11.70 5.97
C ARG A 134 -2.64 12.23 4.55
N ARG A 135 -1.77 13.13 4.06
CA ARG A 135 -1.87 13.68 2.70
C ARG A 135 -1.66 12.60 1.65
N LYS A 136 -0.65 11.73 1.82
CA LYS A 136 -0.35 10.67 0.85
C LYS A 136 -1.45 9.62 0.81
N SER A 137 -1.99 9.21 1.96
CA SER A 137 -3.11 8.27 2.05
C SER A 137 -4.39 8.85 1.43
N LYS A 138 -4.67 10.15 1.61
CA LYS A 138 -5.80 10.79 0.94
C LYS A 138 -5.70 10.71 -0.59
N VAL A 139 -4.53 11.09 -1.14
CA VAL A 139 -4.27 10.97 -2.59
C VAL A 139 -4.35 9.52 -3.06
N ALA A 140 -3.92 8.57 -2.23
CA ALA A 140 -3.99 7.15 -2.53
C ALA A 140 -5.46 6.68 -2.64
N LEU A 141 -6.32 7.03 -1.69
CA LEU A 141 -7.76 6.72 -1.74
C LEU A 141 -8.48 7.44 -2.89
N GLU A 142 -8.08 8.67 -3.23
CA GLU A 142 -8.59 9.37 -4.42
C GLU A 142 -8.22 8.63 -5.72
N ARG A 143 -6.99 8.12 -5.84
CA ARG A 143 -6.57 7.31 -7.00
C ARG A 143 -7.28 5.97 -7.06
N LEU A 144 -7.46 5.31 -5.92
CA LEU A 144 -8.23 4.07 -5.81
C LEU A 144 -9.66 4.27 -6.32
N ARG A 145 -10.31 5.36 -5.89
CA ARG A 145 -11.64 5.73 -6.37
C ARG A 145 -11.66 5.86 -7.89
N VAL A 146 -10.75 6.64 -8.48
CA VAL A 146 -10.68 6.85 -9.93
C VAL A 146 -10.50 5.53 -10.68
N ILE A 147 -9.61 4.65 -10.22
CA ILE A 147 -9.37 3.35 -10.86
C ILE A 147 -10.64 2.49 -10.89
N ILE A 148 -11.39 2.46 -9.79
CA ILE A 148 -12.59 1.65 -9.67
C ILE A 148 -13.76 2.28 -10.44
N GLU A 149 -13.93 3.60 -10.40
CA GLU A 149 -15.06 4.28 -11.05
C GLU A 149 -14.89 4.39 -12.57
N GLU A 150 -13.67 4.62 -13.06
CA GLU A 150 -13.41 4.89 -14.49
C GLU A 150 -13.00 3.66 -15.28
N HIS A 151 -12.59 2.56 -14.63
CA HIS A 151 -12.10 1.33 -15.27
C HIS A 151 -11.11 1.60 -16.42
N PRO A 152 -9.88 2.07 -16.13
CA PRO A 152 -8.96 2.54 -17.16
C PRO A 152 -8.68 1.48 -18.23
N GLU A 153 -8.69 1.90 -19.50
CA GLU A 153 -8.45 1.01 -20.65
C GLU A 153 -7.05 0.40 -20.67
N ARG A 154 -6.09 1.06 -20.02
CA ARG A 154 -4.71 0.56 -19.93
C ARG A 154 -4.57 -0.40 -18.75
N PRO A 155 -3.80 -1.49 -18.90
CA PRO A 155 -3.49 -2.38 -17.79
C PRO A 155 -2.90 -1.62 -16.60
N LEU A 156 -3.47 -1.87 -15.42
CA LEU A 156 -3.00 -1.28 -14.16
C LEU A 156 -1.60 -1.80 -13.80
N GLU A 157 -0.84 -0.96 -13.10
CA GLU A 157 0.44 -1.39 -12.52
C GLU A 157 0.20 -2.50 -11.50
N ARG A 158 0.80 -3.68 -11.75
CA ARG A 158 0.65 -4.86 -10.90
C ARG A 158 2.03 -5.37 -10.46
N ALA A 159 2.22 -5.54 -9.15
CA ALA A 159 3.45 -6.07 -8.58
C ALA A 159 3.56 -7.59 -8.76
N THR A 160 4.81 -8.07 -8.82
CA THR A 160 5.17 -9.49 -8.82
C THR A 160 6.21 -9.74 -7.73
N VAL A 161 6.52 -11.02 -7.46
CA VAL A 161 7.55 -11.40 -6.46
C VAL A 161 8.92 -10.83 -6.81
N ALA A 162 9.21 -10.82 -8.10
CA ALA A 162 10.50 -10.44 -8.64
C ALA A 162 10.48 -9.05 -9.26
N SER A 163 9.75 -8.07 -8.71
CA SER A 163 9.65 -6.72 -9.32
C SER A 163 11.00 -5.97 -9.30
N TRP A 164 11.81 -6.38 -10.25
CA TRP A 164 12.71 -5.59 -11.04
C TRP A 164 11.94 -5.33 -12.33
N GLU A 165 11.58 -4.06 -12.53
CA GLU A 165 10.90 -3.50 -13.71
C GLU A 165 10.99 -4.41 -14.96
N PRO A 166 9.88 -4.95 -15.50
CA PRO A 166 9.92 -5.87 -16.65
C PRO A 166 10.65 -5.29 -17.87
N ARG A 167 10.76 -3.95 -17.95
CA ARG A 167 11.47 -3.22 -18.99
C ARG A 167 12.97 -3.01 -18.72
N LYS A 168 13.46 -3.21 -17.50
CA LYS A 168 14.89 -3.11 -17.15
C LYS A 168 15.50 -4.45 -16.73
N ALA A 169 14.72 -5.51 -16.60
CA ALA A 169 15.23 -6.86 -16.33
C ALA A 169 16.26 -7.27 -17.38
N PRO A 170 17.47 -7.70 -16.97
CA PRO A 170 18.29 -8.53 -17.84
C PRO A 170 17.41 -9.71 -18.20
N ARG A 171 17.02 -9.79 -19.48
CA ARG A 171 16.37 -11.00 -19.98
C ARG A 171 17.39 -12.12 -19.81
N PHE A 172 16.93 -13.32 -19.45
CA PHE A 172 17.81 -14.49 -19.37
C PHE A 172 18.67 -14.55 -20.64
N GLY A 173 19.99 -14.45 -20.48
CA GLY A 173 20.97 -14.40 -21.58
C GLY A 173 21.55 -13.03 -21.95
N VAL A 174 21.13 -11.92 -21.32
CA VAL A 174 21.69 -10.57 -21.59
C VAL A 174 22.54 -10.10 -20.42
N SER A 175 23.78 -9.69 -20.71
CA SER A 175 24.75 -9.26 -19.69
C SER A 175 24.37 -7.86 -19.16
N PRO A 176 24.49 -7.59 -17.84
CA PRO A 176 24.22 -6.27 -17.26
C PRO A 176 25.03 -5.11 -17.87
N ARG A 177 26.10 -5.39 -18.62
CA ARG A 177 26.92 -4.38 -19.30
C ARG A 177 26.29 -3.81 -20.57
N GLU A 178 25.26 -4.44 -21.12
CA GLU A 178 24.63 -4.02 -22.38
C GLU A 178 23.49 -3.01 -22.19
N VAL A 179 23.04 -2.78 -20.95
CA VAL A 179 21.90 -1.90 -20.61
C VAL A 179 22.36 -0.49 -20.18
N SER A 180 23.64 -0.16 -20.33
CA SER A 180 24.20 1.15 -19.96
C SER A 180 25.01 1.81 -21.09
N GLY A 181 24.61 1.57 -22.34
CA GLY A 181 25.03 2.35 -23.51
C GLY A 181 24.00 3.40 -23.88
#